data_AF-A0A091XYN2-F1
#
_entry.id   AF-A0A091XYN2-F1
#
_cell.length_a   1.000
_cell.length_b   1.000
_cell.length_c   1.000
_cell.angle_alpha   90.00
_cell.angle_beta   90.00
_cell.angle_gamma   90.00
#
_symmetry.space_group_name_H-M   'P 1'
#
loop_
_entity.id
_entity.type
_entity.pdbx_description
1 polymer ?
#
loop_
_entity_poly.entity_id
_entity_poly.type
_entity_poly.pdbx_seq_one_letter_code
_entity_poly.pdbx_strand_id
1 'polypeptide(L)'
;MASFGWKRKIGEKVSKATSQQFEAEAAEDKDPADDDDANWVHATKRRKEILVGDCVKKSKELKDEGASLAESRRYREAIHKWDEALQLTPEDATLYEMKSQVLMSLHEMFPAVHAAEMAVQRNPRSWDAWQTLGRAQLGLGEIALAIRSFQVSLHIFPMNPEVWKEDLSWARKLHEQQKATRTEAVQALAKEKELAQESIPDYDFESDEIVAVCAAIAEKEKAVSAAKTVVIVSASGTVETVTEKENCPATPDETLFIRAR
;
A
#
# COMPACT_ATOMS: atom_id res chain seq x y z
N MET A 1 -7.83 2.92 -57.66
CA MET A 1 -7.18 3.97 -56.85
C MET A 1 -8.23 5.00 -56.48
N ALA A 2 -8.74 4.98 -55.26
CA ALA A 2 -9.78 5.90 -54.79
C ALA A 2 -9.13 6.97 -53.89
N SER A 3 -9.03 8.20 -54.40
CA SER A 3 -8.55 9.36 -53.66
C SER A 3 -9.68 9.94 -52.82
N PHE A 4 -9.60 9.83 -51.50
CA PHE A 4 -10.53 10.48 -50.57
C PHE A 4 -10.23 11.99 -50.50
N GLY A 5 -11.02 12.79 -51.21
CA GLY A 5 -10.98 14.25 -51.10
C GLY A 5 -11.83 14.73 -49.94
N TRP A 6 -11.20 15.24 -48.87
CA TRP A 6 -11.92 15.97 -47.82
C TRP A 6 -12.41 17.32 -48.36
N LYS A 7 -13.66 17.37 -48.84
CA LYS A 7 -14.37 18.64 -49.09
C LYS A 7 -14.74 19.26 -47.75
N ARG A 8 -13.92 20.19 -47.25
CA ARG A 8 -14.35 21.11 -46.18
C ARG A 8 -15.43 22.02 -46.76
N LYS A 9 -16.66 21.89 -46.27
CA LYS A 9 -17.70 22.92 -46.44
C LYS A 9 -17.29 24.11 -45.58
N ILE A 10 -16.60 25.07 -46.19
CA ILE A 10 -16.26 26.34 -45.55
C ILE A 10 -17.58 27.09 -45.35
N GLY A 11 -17.97 27.27 -44.10
CA GLY A 11 -19.05 28.18 -43.73
C GLY A 11 -18.67 29.58 -44.21
N GLU A 12 -19.42 30.08 -45.17
CA GLU A 12 -19.37 31.42 -45.70
C GLU A 12 -19.71 32.41 -44.57
N LYS A 13 -18.67 32.91 -43.87
CA LYS A 13 -18.58 34.16 -43.10
C LYS A 13 -17.31 34.17 -42.22
N VAL A 14 -16.16 33.96 -42.83
CA VAL A 14 -14.93 34.61 -42.32
C VAL A 14 -14.82 35.87 -43.15
N SER A 15 -14.93 37.04 -42.52
CA SER A 15 -14.82 38.30 -43.26
C SER A 15 -13.45 38.34 -43.94
N LYS A 16 -13.41 38.86 -45.17
CA LYS A 16 -12.15 38.96 -45.92
C LYS A 16 -11.07 39.69 -45.10
N ALA A 17 -11.50 40.61 -44.23
CA ALA A 17 -10.66 41.31 -43.26
C ALA A 17 -10.08 40.40 -42.16
N THR A 18 -10.82 39.45 -41.60
CA THR A 18 -10.26 38.54 -40.58
C THR A 18 -9.35 37.49 -41.18
N SER A 19 -9.63 37.04 -42.41
CA SER A 19 -8.69 36.17 -43.14
C SER A 19 -7.42 36.93 -43.52
N GLN A 20 -7.53 38.20 -43.92
CA GLN A 20 -6.38 39.05 -44.22
C GLN A 20 -5.60 39.46 -42.96
N GLN A 21 -6.26 39.63 -41.81
CA GLN A 21 -5.57 39.85 -40.53
C GLN A 21 -4.81 38.60 -40.10
N PHE A 22 -5.40 37.42 -40.23
CA PHE A 22 -4.71 36.17 -39.92
C PHE A 22 -3.55 35.89 -40.88
N GLU A 23 -3.73 36.19 -42.17
CA GLU A 23 -2.65 36.10 -43.17
C GLU A 23 -1.57 37.18 -42.97
N ALA A 24 -1.92 38.37 -42.46
CA ALA A 24 -0.97 39.43 -42.14
C ALA A 24 -0.18 39.12 -40.86
N GLU A 25 -0.83 38.64 -39.80
CA GLU A 25 -0.16 38.17 -38.58
C GLU A 25 0.75 36.97 -38.89
N ALA A 26 0.31 36.02 -39.73
CA ALA A 26 1.14 34.90 -40.17
C ALA A 26 2.28 35.29 -41.13
N ALA A 27 2.17 36.44 -41.81
CA ALA A 27 3.23 36.98 -42.67
C ALA A 27 4.23 37.86 -41.90
N GLU A 28 3.83 38.44 -40.77
CA GLU A 28 4.71 39.13 -39.82
C GLU A 28 5.52 38.14 -38.96
N ASP A 29 4.99 36.92 -38.71
CA ASP A 29 5.74 35.76 -38.21
C ASP A 29 6.61 35.08 -39.30
N LYS A 30 7.10 35.84 -40.28
CA LYS A 30 8.25 35.40 -41.08
C LYS A 30 9.50 35.59 -40.25
N ASP A 31 9.73 34.64 -39.35
CA ASP A 31 11.07 34.32 -38.89
C ASP A 31 11.98 34.19 -40.13
N PRO A 32 13.20 34.74 -40.10
CA PRO A 32 14.12 34.62 -41.21
C PRO A 32 14.30 33.13 -41.50
N ALA A 33 14.23 32.78 -42.79
CA ALA A 33 14.39 31.42 -43.27
C ALA A 33 15.78 30.88 -42.86
N ASP A 34 15.86 30.30 -41.67
CA ASP A 34 16.84 29.28 -41.35
C ASP A 34 16.26 27.97 -41.84
N ASP A 35 16.90 27.39 -42.86
CA ASP A 35 16.66 26.07 -43.45
C ASP A 35 16.87 24.93 -42.42
N ASP A 36 16.09 24.93 -41.34
CA ASP A 36 16.37 24.14 -40.14
C ASP A 36 15.07 23.53 -39.57
N ASP A 37 14.31 22.85 -40.44
CA ASP A 37 13.23 21.93 -40.04
C ASP A 37 13.69 20.85 -39.03
N ALA A 38 15.02 20.69 -38.85
CA ALA A 38 15.65 19.81 -37.87
C ALA A 38 15.90 20.45 -36.48
N ASN A 39 15.78 21.77 -36.31
CA ASN A 39 16.24 22.48 -35.11
C ASN A 39 15.12 22.81 -34.11
N TRP A 40 13.84 22.70 -34.49
CA TRP A 40 12.73 22.87 -33.54
C TRP A 40 12.71 21.77 -32.46
N VAL A 41 13.13 20.54 -32.79
CA VAL A 41 13.27 19.43 -31.82
C VAL A 41 14.37 19.76 -30.79
N HIS A 42 15.47 20.38 -31.22
CA HIS A 42 16.53 20.82 -30.32
C HIS A 42 16.12 22.04 -29.48
N ALA A 43 15.36 22.99 -30.05
CA ALA A 43 14.82 24.13 -29.32
C ALA A 43 13.77 23.70 -28.29
N THR A 44 12.85 22.80 -28.65
CA THR A 44 11.86 22.23 -27.73
C THR A 44 12.49 21.33 -26.66
N LYS A 45 13.50 20.53 -27.02
CA LYS A 45 14.31 19.78 -26.05
C LYS A 45 15.02 20.70 -25.07
N ARG A 46 15.71 21.75 -25.55
CA ARG A 46 16.34 22.77 -24.70
C ARG A 46 15.32 23.47 -23.80
N ARG A 47 14.17 23.87 -24.33
CA ARG A 47 13.09 24.49 -23.54
C ARG A 47 12.57 23.54 -22.46
N LYS A 48 12.38 22.25 -22.78
CA LYS A 48 11.99 21.21 -21.81
C LYS A 48 13.07 21.00 -20.75
N GLU A 49 14.35 20.97 -21.13
CA GLU A 49 15.47 20.84 -20.20
C GLU A 49 15.58 22.06 -19.26
N ILE A 50 15.35 23.27 -19.75
CA ILE A 50 15.30 24.49 -18.93
C ILE A 50 14.12 24.40 -17.95
N LEU A 51 12.93 24.06 -18.41
CA LEU A 51 11.75 23.88 -17.56
C LEU A 51 11.97 22.81 -16.49
N VAL A 52 12.52 21.65 -16.87
CA VAL A 52 12.89 20.58 -15.93
C VAL A 52 13.97 21.07 -14.96
N GLY A 53 14.95 21.82 -15.44
CA GLY A 53 15.99 22.42 -14.62
C GLY A 53 15.43 23.39 -13.57
N ASP A 54 14.44 24.20 -13.94
CA ASP A 54 13.77 25.12 -13.02
C ASP A 54 12.88 24.38 -12.01
N CYS A 55 12.21 23.30 -12.43
CA CYS A 55 11.50 22.39 -11.51
C CYS A 55 12.45 21.76 -10.48
N VAL A 56 13.64 21.32 -10.91
CA VAL A 56 14.65 20.73 -10.03
C VAL A 56 15.22 21.77 -9.05
N LYS A 57 15.48 23.01 -9.50
CA LYS A 57 15.90 24.10 -8.60
C LYS A 57 14.83 24.39 -7.54
N LYS A 58 13.58 24.58 -7.96
CA LYS A 58 12.47 24.83 -7.05
C LYS A 58 12.24 23.68 -6.07
N SER A 59 12.39 22.44 -6.53
CA SER A 59 12.30 21.26 -5.66
C SER A 59 13.39 21.24 -4.59
N LYS A 60 14.63 21.64 -4.93
CA LYS A 60 15.72 21.80 -3.96
C LYS A 60 15.43 22.91 -2.94
N GLU A 61 14.91 24.05 -3.38
CA GLU A 61 14.51 25.13 -2.48
C GLU A 61 13.45 24.66 -1.48
N LEU A 62 12.41 23.97 -1.96
CA LEU A 62 11.37 23.38 -1.11
C LEU A 62 11.92 22.30 -0.16
N LYS A 63 12.91 21.52 -0.61
CA LYS A 63 13.61 20.55 0.23
C LYS A 63 14.31 21.22 1.41
N ASP A 64 15.07 22.28 1.13
CA ASP A 64 15.84 23.04 2.12
C ASP A 64 14.90 23.80 3.08
N GLU A 65 13.83 24.41 2.58
CA GLU A 65 12.76 25.00 3.41
C GLU A 65 12.14 23.97 4.35
N GLY A 66 11.80 22.79 3.83
CA GLY A 66 11.25 21.69 4.62
C GLY A 66 12.23 21.19 5.68
N ALA A 67 13.53 21.13 5.36
CA ALA A 67 14.58 20.79 6.33
C ALA A 67 14.64 21.79 7.49
N SER A 68 14.64 23.09 7.19
CA SER A 68 14.63 24.15 8.21
C SER A 68 13.39 24.12 9.09
N LEU A 69 12.22 23.81 8.52
CA LEU A 69 10.97 23.62 9.26
C LEU A 69 11.03 22.39 10.17
N ALA A 70 11.64 21.29 9.72
CA ALA A 70 11.82 20.08 10.52
C ALA A 70 12.76 20.34 11.71
N GLU A 71 13.86 21.08 11.51
CA GLU A 71 14.75 21.53 12.59
C GLU A 71 14.01 22.40 13.61
N SER A 72 13.08 23.24 13.13
CA SER A 72 12.20 24.06 13.96
C SER A 72 11.06 23.27 14.64
N ARG A 73 11.06 21.93 14.54
CA ARG A 73 10.01 21.01 15.04
C ARG A 73 8.62 21.21 14.43
N ARG A 74 8.50 21.93 13.32
CA ARG A 74 7.25 22.12 12.56
C ARG A 74 7.08 20.98 11.55
N TYR A 75 6.97 19.77 12.07
CA TYR A 75 7.04 18.52 11.28
C TYR A 75 5.97 18.40 10.19
N ARG A 76 4.71 18.75 10.48
CA ARG A 76 3.63 18.65 9.48
C ARG A 76 3.82 19.60 8.30
N GLU A 77 4.33 20.80 8.56
CA GLU A 77 4.61 21.77 7.52
C GLU A 77 5.82 21.38 6.67
N ALA A 78 6.85 20.80 7.31
CA ALA A 78 7.99 20.22 6.60
C ALA A 78 7.53 19.13 5.62
N ILE A 79 6.66 18.22 6.07
CA ILE A 79 6.09 17.17 5.21
C ILE A 79 5.31 17.79 4.04
N HIS A 80 4.53 18.84 4.27
CA HIS A 80 3.79 19.52 3.20
C HIS A 80 4.72 20.11 2.14
N LYS A 81 5.81 20.76 2.56
CA LYS A 81 6.84 21.30 1.65
C LYS A 81 7.56 20.21 0.87
N TRP A 82 7.85 19.07 1.50
CA TRP A 82 8.43 17.94 0.80
C TRP A 82 7.45 17.27 -0.16
N ASP A 83 6.15 17.25 0.14
CA ASP A 83 5.13 16.77 -0.78
C ASP A 83 5.01 17.66 -2.02
N GLU A 84 5.10 18.99 -1.86
CA GLU A 84 5.23 19.92 -2.99
C GLU A 84 6.52 19.66 -3.79
N ALA A 85 7.64 19.41 -3.11
CA ALA A 85 8.91 19.11 -3.76
C ALA A 85 8.86 17.80 -4.55
N LEU A 86 8.18 16.77 -4.02
CA LEU A 86 7.98 15.47 -4.65
C LEU A 86 7.04 15.53 -5.86
N GLN A 87 6.09 16.47 -5.90
CA GLN A 87 5.28 16.71 -7.11
C GLN A 87 6.14 17.23 -8.27
N LEU A 88 7.22 17.95 -7.97
CA LEU A 88 8.16 18.45 -8.98
C LEU A 88 9.22 17.41 -9.33
N THR A 89 9.73 16.65 -8.35
CA THR A 89 10.76 15.61 -8.53
C THR A 89 10.36 14.28 -7.86
N PRO A 90 9.52 13.46 -8.53
CA PRO A 90 9.04 12.21 -7.93
C PRO A 90 10.12 11.12 -7.78
N GLU A 91 11.29 11.32 -8.38
CA GLU A 91 12.40 10.35 -8.36
C GLU A 91 13.44 10.65 -7.26
N ASP A 92 13.28 11.74 -6.49
CA ASP A 92 14.24 12.08 -5.43
C ASP A 92 14.05 11.19 -4.19
N ALA A 93 14.91 10.18 -4.04
CA ALA A 93 14.92 9.27 -2.90
C ALA A 93 15.16 9.99 -1.56
N THR A 94 15.90 11.11 -1.56
CA THR A 94 16.27 11.81 -0.32
C THR A 94 15.07 12.50 0.33
N LEU A 95 14.13 12.99 -0.46
CA LEU A 95 12.88 13.58 0.05
C LEU A 95 12.03 12.53 0.77
N TYR A 96 11.92 11.33 0.21
CA TYR A 96 11.20 10.22 0.83
C TYR A 96 11.86 9.78 2.15
N GLU A 97 13.19 9.75 2.19
CA GLU A 97 13.95 9.43 3.40
C GLU A 97 13.72 10.46 4.51
N MET A 98 13.89 11.75 4.21
CA MET A 98 13.64 12.85 5.16
C MET A 98 12.20 12.83 5.69
N LYS A 99 11.23 12.60 4.79
CA LYS A 99 9.82 12.43 5.16
C LYS A 99 9.62 11.26 6.11
N SER A 100 10.23 10.11 5.86
CA SER A 100 10.17 8.94 6.75
C SER A 100 10.71 9.26 8.16
N GLN A 101 11.86 9.92 8.25
CA GLN A 101 12.47 10.31 9.53
C GLN A 101 11.57 11.23 10.36
N VAL A 102 10.93 12.20 9.72
CA VAL A 102 9.98 13.09 10.40
C VAL A 102 8.69 12.36 10.79
N LEU A 103 8.18 11.45 9.95
CA LEU A 103 7.01 10.63 10.29
C LEU A 103 7.29 9.71 11.50
N MET A 104 8.49 9.13 11.60
CA MET A 104 8.92 8.41 12.80
C MET A 104 8.93 9.32 14.05
N SER A 105 9.37 10.57 13.89
CA SER A 105 9.37 11.56 14.97
C SER A 105 7.96 11.98 15.42
N LEU A 106 6.98 11.86 14.53
CA LEU A 106 5.55 12.04 14.82
C LEU A 106 4.87 10.77 15.36
N HIS A 107 5.60 9.67 15.53
CA HIS A 107 5.08 8.35 15.89
C HIS A 107 4.10 7.74 14.85
N GLU A 108 4.11 8.24 13.62
CA GLU A 108 3.31 7.72 12.51
C GLU A 108 4.10 6.62 11.78
N MET A 109 4.24 5.45 12.43
CA MET A 109 5.15 4.39 11.97
C MET A 109 4.73 3.76 10.64
N PHE A 110 3.43 3.57 10.39
CA PHE A 110 2.96 2.96 9.15
C PHE A 110 3.24 3.85 7.92
N PRO A 111 2.88 5.15 7.90
CA PRO A 111 3.33 6.07 6.85
C PRO A 111 4.85 6.18 6.74
N ALA A 112 5.59 6.12 7.86
CA ALA A 112 7.04 6.18 7.86
C ALA A 112 7.68 5.00 7.11
N VAL A 113 7.18 3.78 7.33
CA VAL A 113 7.65 2.59 6.61
C VAL A 113 7.38 2.75 5.12
N HIS A 114 6.19 3.17 4.72
CA HIS A 114 5.85 3.37 3.32
C HIS A 114 6.77 4.41 2.65
N ALA A 115 7.04 5.54 3.31
CA ALA A 115 7.96 6.54 2.80
C ALA A 115 9.39 6.00 2.66
N ALA A 116 9.88 5.22 3.63
CA ALA A 116 11.20 4.60 3.54
C ALA A 116 11.30 3.53 2.45
N GLU A 117 10.25 2.74 2.24
CA GLU A 117 10.19 1.78 1.13
C GLU A 117 10.27 2.49 -0.22
N MET A 118 9.56 3.61 -0.39
CA MET A 118 9.67 4.45 -1.58
C MET A 118 11.11 4.97 -1.76
N ALA A 119 11.77 5.44 -0.70
CA ALA A 119 13.16 5.90 -0.77
C ALA A 119 14.10 4.80 -1.28
N VAL A 120 13.96 3.58 -0.76
CA VAL A 120 14.76 2.41 -1.17
C VAL A 120 14.45 1.98 -2.60
N GLN A 121 13.19 2.04 -3.04
CA GLN A 121 12.81 1.73 -4.42
C GLN A 121 13.44 2.71 -5.42
N ARG A 122 13.52 4.00 -5.07
CA ARG A 122 14.12 5.04 -5.92
C ARG A 122 15.64 4.97 -5.93
N ASN A 123 16.26 4.72 -4.77
CA ASN A 123 17.70 4.54 -4.69
C ASN A 123 18.08 3.30 -3.85
N PRO A 124 18.15 2.11 -4.49
CA PRO A 124 18.48 0.86 -3.81
C PRO A 124 19.90 0.81 -3.25
N ARG A 125 20.78 1.72 -3.70
CA ARG A 125 22.19 1.80 -3.29
C ARG A 125 22.42 2.82 -2.16
N SER A 126 21.37 3.50 -1.68
CA SER A 126 21.49 4.38 -0.51
C SER A 126 21.47 3.56 0.77
N TRP A 127 22.59 3.53 1.49
CA TRP A 127 22.68 2.86 2.78
C TRP A 127 21.83 3.57 3.85
N ASP A 128 21.71 4.90 3.77
CA ASP A 128 20.88 5.75 4.64
C ASP A 128 19.39 5.40 4.52
N ALA A 129 18.90 5.17 3.30
CA ALA A 129 17.52 4.78 3.04
C ALA A 129 17.19 3.41 3.66
N TRP A 130 18.10 2.43 3.52
CA TRP A 130 17.94 1.11 4.14
C TRP A 130 17.99 1.16 5.67
N GLN A 131 18.83 2.03 6.24
CA GLN A 131 18.86 2.24 7.69
C GLN A 131 17.54 2.87 8.18
N THR A 132 17.07 3.91 7.49
CA THR A 132 15.79 4.57 7.80
C THR A 132 14.62 3.59 7.70
N LEU A 133 14.60 2.72 6.69
CA LEU A 133 13.61 1.65 6.56
C LEU A 133 13.66 0.68 7.74
N GLY A 134 14.84 0.24 8.15
CA GLY A 134 15.01 -0.65 9.31
C GLY A 134 14.51 -0.01 10.60
N ARG A 135 14.78 1.28 10.82
CA ARG A 135 14.29 2.04 11.98
C ARG A 135 12.76 2.18 11.98
N ALA A 136 12.16 2.48 10.82
CA ALA A 136 10.71 2.57 10.69
C ALA A 136 10.03 1.22 10.94
N GLN A 137 10.60 0.13 10.40
CA GLN A 137 10.11 -1.24 10.63
C GLN A 137 10.23 -1.67 12.11
N LEU A 138 11.33 -1.30 12.78
CA LEU A 138 11.47 -1.48 14.22
C LEU A 138 10.38 -0.74 14.99
N GLY A 139 10.11 0.51 14.63
CA GLY A 139 9.06 1.33 15.25
C GLY A 139 7.66 0.74 15.06
N LEU A 140 7.41 0.06 13.92
CA LEU A 140 6.16 -0.65 13.66
C LEU A 140 6.05 -1.98 14.42
N GLY A 141 7.16 -2.56 14.86
CA GLY A 141 7.22 -3.87 15.53
C GLY A 141 7.64 -5.03 14.63
N GLU A 142 7.95 -4.77 13.35
CA GLU A 142 8.38 -5.76 12.35
C GLU A 142 9.89 -6.03 12.45
N ILE A 143 10.32 -6.61 13.57
CA ILE A 143 11.75 -6.74 13.92
C ILE A 143 12.52 -7.61 12.92
N ALA A 144 11.90 -8.69 12.44
CA ALA A 144 12.55 -9.61 11.50
C ALA A 144 12.89 -8.93 10.16
N LEU A 145 12.01 -8.05 9.68
CA LEU A 145 12.24 -7.26 8.47
C LEU A 145 13.29 -6.19 8.73
N ALA A 146 13.24 -5.51 9.87
CA ALA A 146 14.23 -4.51 10.24
C ALA A 146 15.66 -5.06 10.26
N ILE A 147 15.86 -6.25 10.82
CA ILE A 147 17.18 -6.92 10.84
C ILE A 147 17.70 -7.13 9.41
N ARG A 148 16.84 -7.53 8.46
CA ARG A 148 17.22 -7.69 7.05
C ARG A 148 17.61 -6.35 6.43
N SER A 149 16.82 -5.31 6.66
CA SER A 149 17.10 -3.95 6.15
C SER A 149 18.45 -3.42 6.65
N PHE A 150 18.77 -3.62 7.94
CA PHE A 150 20.09 -3.26 8.49
C PHE A 150 21.23 -4.09 7.90
N GLN A 151 21.01 -5.39 7.65
CA GLN A 151 22.01 -6.24 6.98
C GLN A 151 22.31 -5.76 5.56
N VAL A 152 21.29 -5.33 4.82
CA VAL A 152 21.47 -4.76 3.47
C VAL A 152 22.24 -3.43 3.54
N SER A 153 21.89 -2.55 4.48
CA SER A 153 22.63 -1.29 4.71
C SER A 153 24.12 -1.54 4.98
N LEU A 154 24.45 -2.50 5.86
CA LEU A 154 25.82 -2.95 6.15
C LEU A 154 26.54 -3.48 4.91
N HIS A 155 25.84 -4.19 4.01
CA HIS A 155 26.44 -4.72 2.78
C HIS A 155 26.80 -3.60 1.79
N ILE A 156 25.98 -2.56 1.72
CA ILE A 156 26.17 -1.43 0.79
C ILE A 156 27.34 -0.55 1.23
N PHE A 157 27.44 -0.25 2.53
CA PHE A 157 28.49 0.60 3.06
C PHE A 157 29.24 -0.08 4.21
N PRO A 158 30.23 -0.96 3.95
CA PRO A 158 30.90 -1.71 5.01
C PRO A 158 31.90 -0.88 5.85
N MET A 159 32.22 0.35 5.43
CA MET A 159 33.32 1.14 6.00
C MET A 159 33.06 1.71 7.40
N ASN A 160 31.81 2.04 7.75
CA ASN A 160 31.47 2.67 9.04
C ASN A 160 30.53 1.80 9.90
N PRO A 161 31.02 0.66 10.41
CA PRO A 161 30.16 -0.32 11.06
C PRO A 161 29.46 0.19 12.32
N GLU A 162 29.95 1.27 12.93
CA GLU A 162 29.36 1.88 14.13
C GLU A 162 27.91 2.33 13.91
N VAL A 163 27.61 2.87 12.73
CA VAL A 163 26.31 3.50 12.43
C VAL A 163 25.13 2.54 12.54
N TRP A 164 25.32 1.26 12.17
CA TRP A 164 24.27 0.22 12.23
C TRP A 164 24.55 -0.87 13.25
N LYS A 165 25.76 -0.96 13.85
CA LYS A 165 26.05 -1.94 14.90
C LYS A 165 25.07 -1.80 16.07
N GLU A 166 24.82 -0.56 16.49
CA GLU A 166 23.89 -0.26 17.58
C GLU A 166 22.47 -0.69 17.20
N ASP A 167 21.94 -0.18 16.09
CA ASP A 167 20.60 -0.50 15.57
C ASP A 167 20.39 -2.01 15.39
N LEU A 168 21.38 -2.72 14.84
CA LEU A 168 21.32 -4.15 14.56
C LEU A 168 21.42 -4.98 15.85
N SER A 169 22.29 -4.58 16.78
CA SER A 169 22.40 -5.23 18.09
C SER A 169 21.10 -5.09 18.90
N TRP A 170 20.50 -3.90 18.87
CA TRP A 170 19.22 -3.60 19.48
C TRP A 170 18.10 -4.46 18.86
N ALA A 171 18.01 -4.48 17.53
CA ALA A 171 17.02 -5.28 16.81
C ALA A 171 17.14 -6.77 17.14
N ARG A 172 18.36 -7.32 17.20
CA ARG A 172 18.59 -8.74 17.58
C ARG A 172 18.15 -9.03 18.99
N LYS A 173 18.52 -8.19 19.96
CA LYS A 173 18.12 -8.35 21.36
C LYS A 173 16.59 -8.33 21.50
N LEU A 174 15.92 -7.38 20.83
CA LEU A 174 14.47 -7.27 20.86
C LEU A 174 13.79 -8.49 20.21
N HIS A 175 14.35 -9.01 19.12
CA HIS A 175 13.88 -10.23 18.46
C HIS A 175 14.04 -11.48 19.35
N GLU A 176 15.15 -11.60 20.06
CA GLU A 176 15.38 -12.68 21.03
C GLU A 176 14.39 -12.62 22.20
N GLN A 177 14.13 -11.42 22.73
CA GLN A 177 13.11 -11.20 23.76
C GLN A 177 11.72 -11.60 23.27
N GLN A 178 11.32 -11.20 22.06
CA GLN A 178 10.04 -11.62 21.47
C GLN A 178 9.94 -13.14 21.27
N LYS A 179 11.05 -13.78 20.90
CA LYS A 179 11.09 -15.24 20.77
C LYS A 179 10.96 -15.93 22.12
N ALA A 180 11.68 -15.46 23.14
CA ALA A 180 11.62 -15.99 24.49
C ALA A 180 10.20 -15.90 25.06
N THR A 181 9.58 -14.72 24.99
CA THR A 181 8.19 -14.54 25.46
C THR A 181 7.20 -15.40 24.68
N ARG A 182 7.39 -15.55 23.37
CA ARG A 182 6.58 -16.45 22.55
C ARG A 182 6.77 -17.92 22.95
N THR A 183 7.99 -18.36 23.21
CA THR A 183 8.25 -19.74 23.66
C THR A 183 7.68 -20.00 25.05
N GLU A 184 7.81 -19.05 25.98
CA GLU A 184 7.22 -19.13 27.32
C GLU A 184 5.69 -19.19 27.24
N ALA A 185 5.07 -18.36 26.40
CA ALA A 185 3.63 -18.38 26.17
C ALA A 185 3.16 -19.73 25.58
N VAL A 186 3.91 -20.28 24.61
CA VAL A 186 3.60 -21.60 24.04
C VAL A 186 3.74 -22.72 25.08
N GLN A 187 4.77 -22.66 25.93
CA GLN A 187 4.96 -23.62 27.03
C GLN A 187 3.86 -23.51 28.09
N ALA A 188 3.43 -22.29 28.44
CA ALA A 188 2.32 -22.07 29.37
C ALA A 188 1.01 -22.66 28.83
N LEU A 189 0.70 -22.43 27.56
CA LEU A 189 -0.46 -23.01 26.89
C LEU A 189 -0.37 -24.53 26.78
N ALA A 190 0.83 -25.09 26.59
CA ALA A 190 1.03 -26.54 26.58
C ALA A 190 0.78 -27.15 27.97
N LYS A 191 1.31 -26.54 29.03
CA LYS A 191 1.07 -26.96 30.42
C LYS A 191 -0.39 -26.88 30.82
N GLU A 192 -1.11 -25.83 30.40
CA GLU A 192 -2.54 -25.70 30.65
C GLU A 192 -3.34 -26.83 29.98
N LYS A 193 -2.95 -27.22 28.75
CA LYS A 193 -3.56 -28.36 28.05
C LYS A 193 -3.23 -29.70 28.71
N GLU A 194 -1.99 -29.90 29.15
CA GLU A 194 -1.60 -31.11 29.90
C GLU A 194 -2.42 -31.24 31.20
N LEU A 195 -2.55 -30.15 31.97
CA LEU A 195 -3.41 -30.12 33.16
C LEU A 195 -4.89 -30.40 32.86
N ALA A 196 -5.42 -29.87 31.76
CA ALA A 196 -6.80 -30.11 31.35
C ALA A 196 -7.01 -31.55 30.86
N GLN A 197 -5.97 -32.21 30.37
CA GLN A 197 -6.04 -33.58 29.85
C GLN A 197 -5.87 -34.64 30.95
N GLU A 198 -5.16 -34.31 32.03
CA GLU A 198 -5.04 -35.16 33.22
C GLU A 198 -6.25 -35.09 34.17
N SER A 199 -7.23 -34.20 33.91
CA SER A 199 -8.38 -33.96 34.79
C SER A 199 -9.70 -34.60 34.35
N ILE A 200 -9.69 -35.70 33.60
CA ILE A 200 -10.90 -36.55 33.51
C ILE A 200 -10.80 -37.46 34.72
N PRO A 201 -11.56 -37.22 35.81
CA PRO A 201 -11.65 -38.21 36.88
C PRO A 201 -12.11 -39.52 36.26
N ASP A 202 -11.72 -40.66 36.81
CA ASP A 202 -12.34 -41.96 36.48
C ASP A 202 -13.82 -41.90 36.85
N TYR A 203 -14.60 -41.19 36.05
CA TYR A 203 -16.02 -41.02 36.17
C TYR A 203 -16.61 -42.18 35.41
N ASP A 204 -17.41 -42.96 36.11
CA ASP A 204 -18.06 -44.14 35.56
C ASP A 204 -19.03 -43.68 34.46
N PHE A 205 -18.56 -43.67 33.20
CA PHE A 205 -19.32 -43.22 32.03
C PHE A 205 -20.55 -44.09 31.78
N GLU A 206 -20.62 -45.26 32.41
CA GLU A 206 -21.77 -46.18 32.42
C GLU A 206 -22.77 -45.84 33.54
N SER A 207 -22.51 -44.82 34.36
CA SER A 207 -23.52 -44.32 35.30
C SER A 207 -24.75 -43.83 34.54
N ASP A 208 -25.92 -44.29 34.97
CA ASP A 208 -27.21 -43.98 34.33
C ASP A 208 -27.44 -42.46 34.19
N GLU A 209 -26.87 -41.66 35.09
CA GLU A 209 -26.95 -40.19 35.07
C GLU A 209 -26.23 -39.57 33.87
N ILE A 210 -25.02 -40.05 33.53
CA ILE A 210 -24.25 -39.54 32.38
C ILE A 210 -24.88 -39.98 31.08
N VAL A 211 -25.30 -41.24 30.99
CA VAL A 211 -25.96 -41.76 29.78
C VAL A 211 -27.23 -40.96 29.48
N ALA A 212 -28.00 -40.58 30.51
CA ALA A 212 -29.16 -39.71 30.37
C ALA A 212 -28.79 -38.30 29.90
N VAL A 213 -27.72 -37.70 30.45
CA VAL A 213 -27.25 -36.37 30.03
C VAL A 213 -26.72 -36.40 28.59
N CYS A 214 -25.93 -37.39 28.21
CA CYS A 214 -25.44 -37.58 26.85
C CYS A 214 -26.58 -37.81 25.85
N ALA A 215 -27.59 -38.61 26.22
CA ALA A 215 -28.80 -38.81 25.40
C ALA A 215 -29.57 -37.48 25.22
N ALA A 216 -29.74 -36.70 26.30
CA ALA A 216 -30.40 -35.40 26.22
C ALA A 216 -29.63 -34.39 25.36
N ILE A 217 -28.29 -34.40 25.41
CA ILE A 217 -27.44 -33.56 24.54
C ILE A 217 -27.57 -34.01 23.09
N ALA A 218 -27.52 -35.31 22.81
CA ALA A 218 -27.70 -35.84 21.46
C ALA A 218 -29.09 -35.53 20.89
N GLU A 219 -30.15 -35.61 21.70
CA GLU A 219 -31.49 -35.17 21.30
C GLU A 219 -31.56 -33.68 21.02
N LYS A 220 -30.89 -32.86 21.84
CA LYS A 220 -30.82 -31.41 21.65
C LYS A 220 -30.03 -31.04 20.39
N GLU A 221 -28.92 -31.71 20.11
CA GLU A 221 -28.14 -31.53 18.88
C GLU A 221 -28.92 -32.02 17.66
N LYS A 222 -29.66 -33.11 17.78
CA LYS A 222 -30.58 -33.58 16.73
C LYS A 222 -31.70 -32.59 16.49
N ALA A 223 -32.29 -32.00 17.53
CA ALA A 223 -33.30 -30.95 17.41
C ALA A 223 -32.73 -29.66 16.80
N VAL A 224 -31.53 -29.24 17.20
CA VAL A 224 -30.83 -28.07 16.63
C VAL A 224 -30.44 -28.30 15.17
N SER A 225 -29.99 -29.52 14.82
CA SER A 225 -29.71 -29.88 13.44
C SER A 225 -30.98 -29.96 12.58
N ALA A 226 -32.10 -30.42 13.14
CA ALA A 226 -33.40 -30.45 12.48
C ALA A 226 -34.06 -29.07 12.38
N ALA A 227 -33.65 -28.10 13.21
CA ALA A 227 -34.10 -26.71 13.19
C ALA A 227 -33.22 -25.80 12.32
N LYS A 228 -32.23 -26.35 11.59
CA LYS A 228 -31.46 -25.60 10.59
C LYS A 228 -32.42 -25.15 9.49
N THR A 229 -32.79 -23.87 9.54
CA THR A 229 -33.60 -23.22 8.52
C THR A 229 -32.68 -22.74 7.42
N VAL A 230 -32.86 -23.26 6.21
CA VAL A 230 -32.12 -22.80 5.04
C VAL A 230 -32.95 -21.70 4.42
N VAL A 231 -32.40 -20.49 4.40
CA VAL A 231 -33.00 -19.35 3.73
C VAL A 231 -32.54 -19.37 2.28
N ILE A 232 -33.47 -19.65 1.36
CA ILE A 232 -33.19 -19.67 -0.08
C ILE A 232 -33.69 -18.35 -0.66
N VAL A 233 -32.79 -17.61 -1.31
CA VAL A 233 -33.12 -16.36 -2.00
C VAL A 233 -33.07 -16.62 -3.50
N SER A 234 -34.22 -16.49 -4.15
CA SER A 234 -34.34 -16.62 -5.61
C SER A 234 -33.87 -15.35 -6.33
N ALA A 235 -33.50 -15.46 -7.61
CA ALA A 235 -32.97 -14.34 -8.40
C ALA A 235 -33.94 -13.15 -8.57
N SER A 236 -35.23 -13.33 -8.27
CA SER A 236 -36.25 -12.28 -8.23
C SER A 236 -36.35 -11.54 -6.88
N GLY A 237 -35.50 -11.87 -5.90
CA GLY A 237 -35.47 -11.24 -4.57
C GLY A 237 -36.52 -11.77 -3.58
N THR A 238 -37.27 -12.81 -3.95
CA THR A 238 -38.19 -13.50 -3.05
C THR A 238 -37.43 -14.47 -2.14
N VAL A 239 -37.61 -14.29 -0.84
CA VAL A 239 -36.94 -15.04 0.24
C VAL A 239 -37.90 -16.07 0.80
N GLU A 240 -37.55 -17.35 0.70
CA GLU A 240 -38.31 -18.45 1.29
C GLU A 240 -37.44 -19.17 2.34
N THR A 241 -37.99 -19.39 3.54
CA THR A 241 -37.31 -20.11 4.62
C THR A 241 -37.82 -21.54 4.66
N VAL A 242 -37.02 -22.49 4.20
CA VAL A 242 -37.39 -23.91 4.19
C VAL A 242 -36.73 -24.61 5.37
N THR A 243 -37.52 -25.32 6.17
CA THR A 243 -37.00 -26.24 7.19
C THR A 243 -36.85 -27.62 6.56
N GLU A 244 -35.72 -28.31 6.78
CA GLU A 244 -35.31 -29.55 6.08
C GLU A 244 -36.29 -30.76 6.25
N LYS A 245 -37.47 -30.58 6.87
CA LYS A 245 -38.47 -31.65 7.06
C LYS A 245 -39.57 -31.73 5.98
N GLU A 246 -39.68 -30.79 5.06
CA GLU A 246 -40.67 -30.90 3.97
C GLU A 246 -40.04 -31.55 2.73
N ASN A 247 -40.17 -32.87 2.65
CA ASN A 247 -40.06 -33.61 1.40
C ASN A 247 -41.15 -33.09 0.43
N CYS A 248 -40.75 -32.31 -0.57
CA CYS A 248 -41.56 -32.07 -1.76
C CYS A 248 -40.70 -32.20 -3.03
N PRO A 249 -41.13 -32.99 -4.03
CA PRO A 249 -40.36 -33.27 -5.23
C PRO A 249 -40.63 -32.18 -6.26
N ALA A 250 -39.69 -31.27 -6.46
CA ALA A 250 -39.67 -30.44 -7.65
C ALA A 250 -38.22 -30.18 -8.05
N THR A 251 -37.86 -30.68 -9.22
CA THR A 251 -36.59 -30.54 -9.91
C THR A 251 -36.09 -29.09 -9.89
N PRO A 252 -34.88 -28.79 -9.39
CA PRO A 252 -34.33 -27.45 -9.54
C PRO A 252 -33.59 -27.32 -10.87
N ASP A 253 -34.04 -26.36 -11.68
CA ASP A 253 -33.33 -25.84 -12.85
C ASP A 253 -31.93 -25.32 -12.49
N GLU A 254 -31.03 -25.38 -13.49
CA GLU A 254 -29.56 -25.28 -13.44
C GLU A 254 -28.92 -23.97 -12.91
N THR A 255 -29.58 -23.15 -12.09
CA THR A 255 -29.00 -21.85 -11.69
C THR A 255 -29.23 -21.50 -10.23
N LEU A 256 -28.50 -22.12 -9.29
CA LEU A 256 -28.39 -21.63 -7.91
C LEU A 256 -26.97 -21.79 -7.35
N PHE A 257 -26.36 -20.67 -6.99
CA PHE A 257 -25.10 -20.62 -6.25
C PHE A 257 -25.28 -20.05 -4.83
N ILE A 258 -24.45 -20.62 -3.95
CA ILE A 258 -24.10 -20.26 -2.58
C ILE A 258 -25.11 -20.66 -1.49
N ARG A 259 -24.80 -21.80 -0.87
CA ARG A 259 -25.28 -22.21 0.45
C ARG A 259 -24.59 -21.34 1.51
N ALA A 260 -25.30 -20.34 2.06
CA ALA A 260 -24.83 -19.67 3.27
C ALA A 260 -25.08 -20.61 4.46
N ARG A 261 -24.01 -20.92 5.20
CA ARG A 261 -24.02 -21.77 6.39
C ARG A 261 -24.25 -20.93 7.64
#